data_AF-A0A1G5RZG3-F1
#
_entry.id   AF-A0A1G5RZG3-F1
#
_cell.length_a   1.000
_cell.length_b   1.000
_cell.length_c   1.000
_cell.angle_alpha   90.00
_cell.angle_beta   90.00
_cell.angle_gamma   90.00
#
_symmetry.space_group_name_H-M   'P 1'
#
loop_
_entity.id
_entity.type
_entity.pdbx_description
1 polymer ?
#
loop_
_entity_poly.entity_id
_entity_poly.type
_entity_poly.pdbx_seq_one_letter_code
_entity_poly.pdbx_strand_id
1 'polypeptide(L)'
;MDLTASEKKVLNGISFNTEEIESGNLRESDAALLTEMRAVGKYLIEKYPNFHFEITGCEPKSGTTRTYSEWYFKSAEIDRESAFIAMSEEAGDYYKIRDAFFGQLIREPITEKLLSILNNANLPVLNIEVSFWEYLGEEYGEEISPEKVLTGEIDAGNDFKIFLDDSKLVDKDYQAIMEKIKTCLQANNISGQVYLVILSGENADAARDRVFSDSILL
;
A
#
# COMPACT_ATOMS: atom_id res chain seq x y z
N MET A 1 -12.17 -12.97 -30.40
CA MET A 1 -12.59 -12.59 -29.04
C MET A 1 -12.68 -11.08 -29.00
N ASP A 2 -13.75 -10.50 -28.45
CA ASP A 2 -13.87 -9.04 -28.44
C ASP A 2 -13.03 -8.46 -27.29
N LEU A 3 -12.12 -7.56 -27.66
CA LEU A 3 -11.23 -6.82 -26.77
C LEU A 3 -11.67 -5.37 -26.69
N THR A 4 -11.68 -4.82 -25.48
CA THR A 4 -11.84 -3.37 -25.28
C THR A 4 -10.55 -2.63 -25.67
N ALA A 5 -10.65 -1.33 -25.92
CA ALA A 5 -9.48 -0.49 -26.21
C ALA A 5 -8.46 -0.49 -25.05
N SER A 6 -8.93 -0.55 -23.80
CA SER A 6 -8.06 -0.62 -22.62
C SER A 6 -7.32 -1.97 -22.55
N GLU A 7 -8.03 -3.09 -22.78
CA GLU A 7 -7.41 -4.42 -22.83
C GLU A 7 -6.33 -4.51 -23.92
N LYS A 8 -6.61 -3.99 -25.12
CA LYS A 8 -5.61 -3.92 -26.20
C LYS A 8 -4.38 -3.11 -25.79
N LYS A 9 -4.58 -1.93 -25.19
CA LYS A 9 -3.50 -1.06 -24.72
C LYS A 9 -2.60 -1.77 -23.71
N VAL A 10 -3.19 -2.47 -22.73
CA VAL A 10 -2.45 -3.21 -21.71
C VAL A 10 -1.69 -4.39 -22.33
N LEU A 11 -2.36 -5.22 -23.13
CA LEU A 11 -1.73 -6.39 -23.77
C LEU A 11 -0.58 -5.98 -24.71
N ASN A 12 -0.76 -4.92 -25.52
CA ASN A 12 0.29 -4.39 -26.39
C ASN A 12 1.47 -3.80 -25.61
N GLY A 13 1.26 -3.40 -24.34
CA GLY A 13 2.34 -2.96 -23.45
C GLY A 13 3.18 -4.11 -22.88
N ILE A 14 2.66 -5.34 -22.93
CA ILE A 14 3.29 -6.54 -22.34
C ILE A 14 3.85 -7.47 -23.43
N SER A 15 3.12 -7.61 -24.53
CA SER A 15 3.36 -8.59 -25.59
C SER A 15 3.80 -7.92 -26.89
N PHE A 16 4.64 -8.62 -27.67
CA PHE A 16 5.10 -8.16 -28.98
C PHE A 16 4.16 -8.54 -30.14
N ASN A 17 3.02 -9.18 -29.85
CA ASN A 17 2.07 -9.70 -30.85
C ASN A 17 1.01 -8.65 -31.25
N THR A 18 1.44 -7.43 -31.58
CA THR A 18 0.54 -6.28 -31.75
C THR A 18 -0.53 -6.48 -32.83
N GLU A 19 -0.19 -7.09 -33.96
CA GLU A 19 -1.15 -7.34 -35.05
C GLU A 19 -2.23 -8.35 -34.65
N GLU A 20 -1.84 -9.42 -33.94
CA GLU A 20 -2.76 -10.42 -33.40
C GLU A 20 -3.68 -9.84 -32.32
N ILE A 21 -3.16 -8.97 -31.45
CA ILE A 21 -3.93 -8.27 -30.42
C ILE A 21 -4.94 -7.31 -31.06
N GLU A 22 -4.50 -6.53 -32.06
CA GLU A 22 -5.40 -5.58 -32.73
C GLU A 22 -6.52 -6.25 -33.51
N SER A 23 -6.24 -7.41 -34.12
CA SER A 23 -7.21 -8.22 -34.84
C SER A 23 -8.08 -9.11 -33.95
N GLY A 24 -7.76 -9.21 -32.64
CA GLY A 24 -8.47 -10.06 -31.68
C GLY A 24 -8.24 -11.56 -31.86
N ASN A 25 -7.18 -11.93 -32.60
CA ASN A 25 -6.73 -13.30 -32.83
C ASN A 25 -5.55 -13.63 -31.90
N LEU A 26 -5.81 -13.51 -30.58
CA LEU A 26 -4.80 -13.65 -29.53
C LEU A 26 -4.07 -15.00 -29.57
N ARG A 27 -2.77 -14.97 -29.27
CA ARG A 27 -2.03 -16.20 -28.96
C ARG A 27 -2.44 -16.71 -27.58
N GLU A 28 -2.14 -17.98 -27.31
CA GLU A 28 -2.49 -18.65 -26.04
C GLU A 28 -1.98 -17.87 -24.81
N SER A 29 -0.75 -17.36 -24.87
CA SER A 29 -0.17 -16.55 -23.80
C SER A 29 -0.92 -15.22 -23.58
N ASP A 30 -1.33 -14.55 -24.66
CA ASP A 30 -2.06 -13.28 -24.58
C ASP A 30 -3.50 -13.50 -24.10
N ALA A 31 -4.10 -14.63 -24.48
CA ALA A 31 -5.42 -15.05 -24.00
C ALA A 31 -5.41 -15.40 -22.50
N ALA A 32 -4.34 -16.06 -22.02
CA ALA A 32 -4.16 -16.32 -20.60
C ALA A 32 -4.02 -15.03 -19.80
N LEU A 33 -3.16 -14.09 -20.26
CA LEU A 33 -3.01 -12.77 -19.64
C LEU A 33 -4.31 -11.98 -19.62
N LEU A 34 -5.09 -12.01 -20.71
CA LEU A 34 -6.40 -11.35 -20.74
C LEU A 34 -7.38 -11.97 -19.74
N THR A 35 -7.36 -13.29 -19.59
CA THR A 35 -8.21 -14.00 -18.62
C THR A 35 -7.85 -13.59 -17.20
N GLU A 36 -6.56 -13.52 -16.89
CA GLU A 36 -6.04 -13.05 -15.60
C GLU A 36 -6.39 -11.57 -15.37
N MET A 37 -6.17 -10.69 -16.35
CA MET A 37 -6.54 -9.26 -16.31
C MET A 37 -8.02 -9.07 -15.96
N ARG A 38 -8.91 -9.82 -16.63
CA ARG A 38 -10.35 -9.75 -16.39
C ARG A 38 -10.73 -10.26 -15.01
N ALA A 39 -10.04 -11.29 -14.50
CA ALA A 39 -10.23 -11.78 -13.14
C ALA A 39 -9.83 -10.73 -12.10
N VAL A 40 -8.70 -10.05 -12.31
CA VAL A 40 -8.26 -8.92 -11.44
C VAL A 40 -9.26 -7.77 -11.49
N GLY A 41 -9.71 -7.37 -12.67
CA GLY A 41 -10.69 -6.29 -12.82
C GLY A 41 -12.01 -6.61 -12.10
N LYS A 42 -12.49 -7.86 -12.25
CA LYS A 42 -13.69 -8.34 -11.56
C LYS A 42 -13.50 -8.32 -10.04
N TYR A 43 -12.38 -8.86 -9.55
CA TYR A 43 -12.05 -8.87 -8.12
C TYR A 43 -12.06 -7.47 -7.51
N LEU A 44 -11.45 -6.48 -8.18
CA LEU A 44 -11.40 -5.10 -7.66
C LEU A 44 -12.81 -4.48 -7.55
N ILE A 45 -13.67 -4.70 -8.54
CA ILE A 45 -15.05 -4.19 -8.53
C ILE A 45 -15.88 -4.86 -7.44
N GLU A 46 -15.73 -6.17 -7.25
CA GLU A 46 -16.46 -6.91 -6.22
C GLU A 46 -16.00 -6.53 -4.81
N LYS A 47 -14.70 -6.31 -4.62
CA LYS A 47 -14.11 -5.98 -3.33
C LYS A 47 -14.32 -4.52 -2.90
N TYR A 48 -14.34 -3.59 -3.85
CA TYR A 48 -14.47 -2.15 -3.64
C TYR A 48 -15.55 -1.55 -4.56
N PRO A 49 -16.84 -1.84 -4.29
CA PRO A 49 -17.94 -1.51 -5.20
C PRO A 49 -18.17 0.00 -5.40
N ASN A 50 -17.65 0.85 -4.52
CA ASN A 50 -17.78 2.31 -4.64
C ASN A 50 -16.66 2.96 -5.47
N PHE A 51 -15.72 2.18 -6.00
CA PHE A 51 -14.55 2.67 -6.74
C PHE A 51 -14.52 2.18 -8.18
N HIS A 52 -13.98 3.00 -9.08
CA HIS A 52 -13.81 2.65 -10.48
C HIS A 52 -12.35 2.46 -10.80
N PHE A 53 -11.98 1.25 -11.24
CA PHE A 53 -10.59 0.89 -11.51
C PHE A 53 -10.30 0.78 -13.00
N GLU A 54 -9.11 1.25 -13.39
CA GLU A 54 -8.48 0.98 -14.69
C GLU A 54 -7.20 0.20 -14.44
N ILE A 55 -7.10 -1.00 -15.04
CA ILE A 55 -5.82 -1.72 -15.12
C ILE A 55 -4.96 -1.04 -16.19
N THR A 56 -3.75 -0.66 -15.81
CA THR A 56 -2.83 0.13 -16.64
C THR A 56 -1.63 -0.65 -17.13
N GLY A 57 -1.36 -1.83 -16.58
CA GLY A 57 -0.22 -2.66 -16.97
C GLY A 57 -0.09 -3.94 -16.15
N CYS A 58 0.89 -4.75 -16.50
CA CYS A 58 1.25 -5.95 -15.75
C CYS A 58 2.75 -6.24 -15.85
N GLU A 59 3.33 -6.68 -14.75
CA GLU A 59 4.55 -7.48 -14.75
C GLU A 59 4.18 -8.96 -14.63
N PRO A 60 4.20 -9.72 -15.74
CA PRO A 60 3.82 -11.12 -15.71
C PRO A 60 4.86 -11.94 -14.95
N LYS A 61 4.42 -13.00 -14.27
CA LYS A 61 5.31 -13.95 -13.60
C LYS A 61 6.26 -14.70 -14.54
N SER A 62 5.84 -14.87 -15.79
CA SER A 62 6.58 -15.60 -16.83
C SER A 62 8.01 -15.06 -16.98
N GLY A 63 9.00 -15.95 -16.94
CA GLY A 63 10.42 -15.57 -17.01
C GLY A 63 11.02 -15.07 -15.69
N THR A 64 10.28 -15.15 -14.57
CA THR A 64 10.76 -14.77 -13.23
C THR A 64 10.68 -15.96 -12.26
N THR A 65 11.21 -15.80 -11.04
CA THR A 65 11.06 -16.78 -9.95
C THR A 65 9.77 -16.61 -9.15
N ARG A 66 8.97 -15.57 -9.44
CA ARG A 66 7.69 -15.29 -8.74
C ARG A 66 6.62 -16.30 -9.17
N THR A 67 5.74 -16.67 -8.25
CA THR A 67 4.56 -17.52 -8.53
C THR A 67 3.32 -16.73 -8.95
N TYR A 68 3.37 -15.40 -8.84
CA TYR A 68 2.28 -14.48 -9.07
C TYR A 68 2.67 -13.39 -10.08
N SER A 69 1.68 -12.89 -10.82
CA SER A 69 1.82 -11.69 -11.66
C SER A 69 1.47 -10.44 -10.86
N GLU A 70 2.09 -9.30 -11.17
CA GLU A 70 1.74 -8.00 -10.59
C GLU A 70 0.96 -7.18 -11.61
N TRP A 71 -0.24 -6.77 -11.23
CA TRP A 71 -1.14 -5.95 -12.05
C TRP A 71 -1.18 -4.54 -11.51
N TYR A 72 -0.86 -3.58 -12.37
CA TYR A 72 -0.89 -2.16 -12.04
C TYR A 72 -2.26 -1.58 -12.36
N PHE A 73 -2.84 -0.85 -11.43
CA PHE A 73 -4.14 -0.21 -11.63
C PHE A 73 -4.23 1.18 -10.99
N LYS A 74 -5.19 1.96 -11.47
CA LYS A 74 -5.57 3.28 -10.92
C LYS A 74 -7.03 3.27 -10.53
N SER A 75 -7.41 4.09 -9.55
CA SER A 75 -8.81 4.40 -9.25
C SER A 75 -9.10 5.80 -9.78
N ALA A 76 -10.29 5.98 -10.39
CA ALA A 76 -10.72 7.26 -10.93
C ALA A 76 -10.94 8.32 -9.83
N GLU A 77 -11.21 7.88 -8.61
CA GLU A 77 -11.50 8.70 -7.44
C GLU A 77 -10.24 9.24 -6.77
N ILE A 78 -9.06 8.70 -7.09
CA ILE A 78 -7.80 9.02 -6.41
C ILE A 78 -6.78 9.54 -7.42
N ASP A 79 -6.47 10.83 -7.30
CA ASP A 79 -5.42 11.46 -8.09
C ASP A 79 -4.04 11.12 -7.50
N ARG A 80 -3.36 10.16 -8.13
CA ARG A 80 -1.98 9.78 -7.80
C ARG A 80 -1.18 9.46 -9.05
N GLU A 81 0.10 9.82 -9.01
CA GLU A 81 1.03 9.56 -10.12
C GLU A 81 1.29 8.06 -10.30
N SER A 82 1.60 7.37 -9.19
CA SER A 82 1.94 5.95 -9.16
C SER A 82 0.70 5.06 -9.29
N ALA A 83 0.83 3.84 -9.82
CA ALA A 83 -0.25 2.85 -9.84
C ALA A 83 -0.31 2.08 -8.51
N PHE A 84 -1.48 1.59 -8.13
CA PHE A 84 -1.62 0.52 -7.13
C PHE A 84 -1.25 -0.83 -7.75
N ILE A 85 -1.01 -1.83 -6.91
CA ILE A 85 -0.62 -3.18 -7.34
C ILE A 85 -1.62 -4.20 -6.78
N ALA A 86 -2.04 -5.13 -7.64
CA ALA A 86 -2.71 -6.36 -7.27
C ALA A 86 -1.83 -7.54 -7.70
N MET A 87 -1.67 -8.53 -6.82
CA MET A 87 -0.98 -9.78 -7.13
C MET A 87 -2.01 -10.85 -7.45
N SER A 88 -1.81 -11.58 -8.54
CA SER A 88 -2.64 -12.71 -8.94
C SER A 88 -1.80 -13.98 -9.03
N GLU A 89 -2.23 -15.02 -8.33
CA GLU A 89 -1.61 -16.34 -8.32
C GLU A 89 -2.61 -17.38 -8.81
N GLU A 90 -2.18 -18.27 -9.70
CA GLU A 90 -3.01 -19.38 -10.16
C GLU A 90 -3.29 -20.36 -9.02
N ALA A 91 -4.56 -20.71 -8.83
CA ALA A 91 -5.03 -21.65 -7.83
C ALA A 91 -6.03 -22.62 -8.49
N GLY A 92 -5.51 -23.56 -9.27
CA GLY A 92 -6.36 -24.47 -10.06
C GLY A 92 -7.07 -23.72 -11.18
N ASP A 93 -8.41 -23.72 -11.15
CA ASP A 93 -9.26 -23.10 -12.20
C ASP A 93 -9.55 -21.61 -11.93
N TYR A 94 -9.02 -21.03 -10.86
CA TYR A 94 -9.23 -19.63 -10.48
C TYR A 94 -7.92 -18.95 -10.08
N TYR A 95 -7.98 -17.63 -9.85
CA TYR A 95 -6.87 -16.83 -9.37
C TYR A 95 -7.10 -16.43 -7.93
N LYS A 96 -6.11 -16.64 -7.06
CA LYS A 96 -6.04 -16.01 -5.74
C LYS A 96 -5.47 -14.62 -5.91
N ILE A 97 -6.28 -13.60 -5.67
CA ILE A 97 -5.92 -12.19 -5.88
C ILE A 97 -5.80 -11.49 -4.53
N ARG A 98 -4.77 -10.66 -4.39
CA ARG A 98 -4.55 -9.78 -3.23
C ARG A 98 -4.11 -8.40 -3.72
N ASP A 99 -4.41 -7.34 -3.00
CA ASP A 99 -4.11 -5.99 -3.44
C ASP A 99 -3.67 -5.06 -2.29
N ALA A 100 -3.09 -3.93 -2.67
CA ALA A 100 -2.62 -2.89 -1.75
C ALA A 100 -3.57 -1.66 -1.67
N PHE A 101 -4.77 -1.74 -2.25
CA PHE A 101 -5.70 -0.59 -2.29
C PHE A 101 -6.29 -0.27 -0.92
N PHE A 102 -6.54 -1.29 -0.08
CA PHE A 102 -7.06 -1.12 1.28
C PHE A 102 -6.30 -0.04 2.07
N GLY A 103 -4.97 0.06 1.87
CA GLY A 103 -4.13 1.03 2.55
C GLY A 103 -4.54 2.47 2.27
N GLN A 104 -5.13 2.75 1.10
CA GLN A 104 -5.67 4.06 0.77
C GLN A 104 -6.91 4.43 1.60
N LEU A 105 -7.71 3.45 2.01
CA LEU A 105 -8.94 3.65 2.76
C LEU A 105 -8.67 3.95 4.24
N ILE A 106 -7.62 3.33 4.80
CA ILE A 106 -7.36 3.35 6.25
C ILE A 106 -6.18 4.24 6.66
N ARG A 107 -5.37 4.73 5.70
CA ARG A 107 -4.18 5.54 5.99
C ARG A 107 -4.50 6.75 6.86
N GLU A 108 -5.47 7.56 6.44
CA GLU A 108 -5.83 8.79 7.16
C GLU A 108 -6.39 8.51 8.57
N PRO A 109 -7.39 7.61 8.75
CA PRO A 109 -7.84 7.23 10.09
C PRO A 109 -6.73 6.72 11.02
N ILE A 110 -5.78 5.93 10.50
CA ILE A 110 -4.63 5.46 11.27
C ILE A 110 -3.70 6.62 11.64
N THR A 111 -3.38 7.50 10.68
CA THR A 111 -2.56 8.69 10.92
C THR A 111 -3.16 9.57 12.02
N GLU A 112 -4.47 9.85 11.95
CA GLU A 112 -5.17 10.64 12.96
C GLU A 112 -5.12 9.99 14.35
N LYS A 113 -5.31 8.66 14.42
CA LYS A 113 -5.24 7.91 15.68
C LYS A 113 -3.84 7.97 16.29
N LEU A 114 -2.79 7.74 15.49
CA LEU A 114 -1.40 7.83 15.94
C LEU A 114 -1.05 9.26 16.40
N LEU A 115 -1.47 10.28 15.63
CA LEU A 115 -1.26 11.67 15.98
C LEU A 115 -1.92 12.02 17.32
N SER A 116 -3.15 11.56 17.54
CA SER A 116 -3.87 11.75 18.81
C SER A 116 -3.11 11.12 19.99
N ILE A 117 -2.64 9.88 19.84
CA ILE A 117 -1.88 9.16 20.88
C ILE A 117 -0.59 9.93 21.24
N LEU A 118 0.18 10.34 20.24
CA LEU A 118 1.47 11.00 20.45
C LEU A 118 1.31 12.43 20.99
N ASN A 119 0.29 13.16 20.54
CA ASN A 119 -0.02 14.49 21.06
C ASN A 119 -0.47 14.44 22.53
N ASN A 120 -1.24 13.42 22.93
CA ASN A 120 -1.60 13.20 24.34
C ASN A 120 -0.37 12.90 25.21
N ALA A 121 0.70 12.38 24.61
CA ALA A 121 2.00 12.21 25.27
C ALA A 121 2.86 13.49 25.25
N ASN A 122 2.33 14.62 24.77
CA ASN A 122 3.05 15.90 24.59
C ASN A 122 4.30 15.76 23.70
N LEU A 123 4.20 14.99 22.61
CA LEU A 123 5.26 14.89 21.60
C LEU A 123 4.98 15.88 20.48
N PRO A 124 5.97 16.68 20.05
CA PRO A 124 5.78 17.67 18.99
C PRO A 124 5.88 17.00 17.61
N VAL A 125 4.83 16.27 17.22
CA VAL A 125 4.77 15.57 15.94
C VAL A 125 4.62 16.58 14.79
N LEU A 126 5.51 16.47 13.81
CA LEU A 126 5.45 17.23 12.56
C LEU A 126 4.64 16.50 11.49
N ASN A 127 4.88 15.20 11.35
CA ASN A 127 4.25 14.36 10.34
C ASN A 127 4.26 12.89 10.77
N ILE A 128 3.31 12.11 10.24
CA ILE A 128 3.29 10.65 10.34
C ILE A 128 2.98 10.10 8.94
N GLU A 129 3.90 9.32 8.39
CA GLU A 129 3.67 8.57 7.16
C GLU A 129 3.31 7.13 7.53
N VAL A 130 2.21 6.62 6.97
CA VAL A 130 1.72 5.27 7.22
C VAL A 130 1.79 4.46 5.92
N SER A 131 2.49 3.34 6.00
CA SER A 131 2.74 2.39 4.91
C SER A 131 2.39 0.97 5.34
N PHE A 132 2.18 0.11 4.34
CA PHE A 132 1.80 -1.28 4.52
C PHE A 132 2.65 -2.13 3.57
N TRP A 133 3.19 -3.24 4.07
CA TRP A 133 4.02 -4.15 3.27
C TRP A 133 3.23 -5.31 2.67
N GLU A 134 2.07 -5.64 3.24
CA GLU A 134 1.27 -6.78 2.82
C GLU A 134 0.19 -6.41 1.81
N TYR A 135 -0.17 -7.41 1.00
CA TYR A 135 -1.32 -7.38 0.11
C TYR A 135 -2.42 -8.23 0.72
N LEU A 136 -3.62 -7.67 0.81
CA LEU A 136 -4.77 -8.32 1.46
C LEU A 136 -5.74 -8.89 0.42
N GLY A 137 -6.31 -10.07 0.72
CA GLY A 137 -7.22 -10.79 -0.17
C GLY A 137 -8.67 -10.32 -0.07
N GLU A 138 -9.57 -11.13 -0.65
CA GLU A 138 -11.03 -10.87 -0.71
C GLU A 138 -11.71 -10.77 0.66
N GLU A 139 -11.07 -11.29 1.71
CA GLU A 139 -11.59 -11.28 3.08
C GLU A 139 -11.68 -9.86 3.70
N TYR A 140 -11.00 -8.86 3.12
CA TYR A 140 -10.95 -7.48 3.63
C TYR A 140 -11.30 -6.45 2.55
N GLY A 141 -12.59 -6.13 2.40
CA GLY A 141 -13.09 -5.15 1.42
C GLY A 141 -13.01 -3.69 1.88
N GLU A 142 -13.93 -2.88 1.37
CA GLU A 142 -14.00 -1.43 1.61
C GLU A 142 -14.17 -1.05 3.09
N GLU A 143 -14.89 -1.87 3.87
CA GLU A 143 -15.19 -1.65 5.28
C GLU A 143 -14.11 -2.21 6.23
N ILE A 144 -12.87 -2.35 5.74
CA ILE A 144 -11.75 -2.83 6.55
C ILE A 144 -11.54 -1.90 7.76
N SER A 145 -11.44 -2.49 8.95
CA SER A 145 -11.31 -1.71 10.19
C SER A 145 -9.89 -1.16 10.36
N PRO A 146 -9.70 0.17 10.40
CA PRO A 146 -8.39 0.77 10.66
C PRO A 146 -7.83 0.35 12.03
N GLU A 147 -8.67 0.21 13.04
CA GLU A 147 -8.28 -0.19 14.40
C GLU A 147 -7.76 -1.63 14.45
N LYS A 148 -8.40 -2.55 13.73
CA LYS A 148 -7.95 -3.95 13.68
C LYS A 148 -6.61 -4.10 12.95
N VAL A 149 -6.42 -3.32 11.89
CA VAL A 149 -5.12 -3.24 11.21
C VAL A 149 -4.07 -2.67 12.15
N LEU A 150 -4.36 -1.54 12.78
CA LEU A 150 -3.44 -0.84 13.68
C LEU A 150 -3.01 -1.69 14.88
N THR A 151 -3.93 -2.49 15.44
CA THR A 151 -3.66 -3.40 16.57
C THR A 151 -3.10 -4.76 16.17
N GLY A 152 -2.99 -5.05 14.87
CA GLY A 152 -2.42 -6.29 14.36
C GLY A 152 -3.37 -7.49 14.38
N GLU A 153 -4.65 -7.28 14.66
CA GLU A 153 -5.69 -8.30 14.43
C GLU A 153 -5.80 -8.63 12.93
N ILE A 154 -5.59 -7.62 12.08
CA ILE A 154 -5.39 -7.80 10.64
C ILE A 154 -3.92 -7.50 10.34
N ASP A 155 -3.17 -8.53 9.95
CA ASP A 155 -1.76 -8.39 9.60
C ASP A 155 -1.61 -7.76 8.21
N ALA A 156 -1.37 -6.46 8.20
CA ALA A 156 -1.10 -5.67 6.99
C ALA A 156 0.38 -5.26 6.86
N GLY A 157 1.26 -5.76 7.75
CA GLY A 157 2.65 -5.33 7.81
C GLY A 157 2.78 -3.81 7.98
N ASN A 158 2.19 -3.26 9.05
CA ASN A 158 2.19 -1.81 9.28
C ASN A 158 3.60 -1.26 9.49
N ASP A 159 3.89 -0.14 8.82
CA ASP A 159 5.11 0.64 9.01
C ASP A 159 4.77 2.12 9.12
N PHE A 160 5.27 2.76 10.17
CA PHE A 160 4.99 4.12 10.53
C PHE A 160 6.27 4.93 10.57
N LYS A 161 6.33 6.03 9.83
CA LYS A 161 7.43 6.98 9.94
C LYS A 161 6.96 8.21 10.68
N ILE A 162 7.50 8.43 11.88
CA ILE A 162 7.10 9.51 12.77
C ILE A 162 8.19 10.59 12.75
N PHE A 163 7.79 11.82 12.45
CA PHE A 163 8.69 12.97 12.46
C PHE A 163 8.40 13.88 13.65
N LEU A 164 9.42 14.20 14.43
CA LEU A 164 9.32 15.12 15.58
C LEU A 164 10.16 16.39 15.37
N ASP A 165 9.69 17.47 16.00
CA ASP A 165 10.36 18.78 16.04
C ASP A 165 11.32 18.88 17.25
N ASP A 166 12.63 18.82 17.01
CA ASP A 166 13.64 18.98 18.06
C ASP A 166 13.52 20.32 18.78
N SER A 167 13.19 21.41 18.08
CA SER A 167 13.14 22.75 18.68
C SER A 167 12.08 22.87 19.79
N LYS A 168 11.08 21.98 19.79
CA LYS A 168 10.00 21.91 20.77
C LYS A 168 10.17 20.78 21.79
N LEU A 169 11.18 19.92 21.64
CA LEU A 169 11.51 18.89 22.61
C LEU A 169 12.24 19.50 23.82
N VAL A 170 11.66 19.29 25.01
CA VAL A 170 12.23 19.75 26.29
C VAL A 170 13.46 18.92 26.67
N ASP A 171 13.41 17.61 26.40
CA ASP A 171 14.52 16.68 26.63
C ASP A 171 15.28 16.43 25.33
N LYS A 172 16.60 16.27 25.43
CA LYS A 172 17.50 15.95 24.31
C LYS A 172 18.05 14.53 24.41
N ASP A 173 17.63 13.77 25.40
CA ASP A 173 17.80 12.33 25.42
C ASP A 173 16.83 11.67 24.43
N TYR A 174 17.29 11.54 23.18
CA TYR A 174 16.49 10.96 22.10
C TYR A 174 16.17 9.47 22.32
N GLN A 175 16.98 8.75 23.10
CA GLN A 175 16.69 7.36 23.46
C GLN A 175 15.54 7.30 24.46
N ALA A 176 15.50 8.20 25.45
CA ALA A 176 14.36 8.32 26.35
C ALA A 176 13.07 8.71 25.61
N ILE A 177 13.15 9.59 24.61
CA ILE A 177 12.00 9.95 23.76
C ILE A 177 11.51 8.75 22.95
N MET A 178 12.43 7.96 22.37
CA MET A 178 12.10 6.75 21.63
C MET A 178 11.38 5.72 22.53
N GLU A 179 11.89 5.48 23.73
CA GLU A 179 11.24 4.59 24.70
C GLU A 179 9.87 5.11 25.16
N LYS A 180 9.72 6.44 25.28
CA LYS A 180 8.43 7.07 25.56
C LYS A 180 7.41 6.82 24.44
N ILE A 181 7.82 6.97 23.18
CA ILE A 181 6.97 6.65 22.01
C ILE A 181 6.58 5.18 22.04
N LYS A 182 7.56 4.28 22.19
CA LYS A 182 7.34 2.84 22.26
C LYS A 182 6.31 2.49 23.34
N THR A 183 6.53 2.98 24.56
CA THR A 183 5.61 2.74 25.69
C THR A 183 4.21 3.27 25.40
N CYS A 184 4.10 4.46 24.81
CA CYS A 184 2.82 5.08 24.48
C CYS A 184 2.03 4.27 23.45
N LEU A 185 2.71 3.81 22.39
CA LEU A 185 2.10 3.01 21.33
C LEU A 185 1.73 1.60 21.84
N GLN A 186 2.62 0.94 22.59
CA GLN A 186 2.33 -0.37 23.19
C GLN A 186 1.19 -0.31 24.21
N ALA A 187 1.09 0.76 25.01
CA ALA A 187 -0.04 0.95 25.94
C ALA A 187 -1.40 1.11 25.22
N ASN A 188 -1.38 1.44 23.93
CA ASN A 188 -2.56 1.51 23.07
C ASN A 188 -2.70 0.27 22.17
N ASN A 189 -1.95 -0.81 22.44
CA ASN A 189 -1.90 -2.05 21.66
C ASN A 189 -1.59 -1.83 20.17
N ILE A 190 -0.82 -0.79 19.84
CA ILE A 190 -0.41 -0.52 18.46
C ILE A 190 0.65 -1.55 18.06
N SER A 191 0.50 -2.11 16.86
CA SER A 191 1.40 -3.10 16.29
C SER A 191 2.07 -2.57 15.01
N GLY A 192 3.29 -3.04 14.74
CA GLY A 192 4.02 -2.71 13.52
C GLY A 192 5.45 -2.24 13.79
N GLN A 193 6.03 -1.62 12.77
CA GLN A 193 7.36 -1.03 12.85
C GLN A 193 7.23 0.49 12.83
N VAL A 194 8.06 1.17 13.62
CA VAL A 194 8.13 2.62 13.64
C VAL A 194 9.54 3.05 13.25
N TYR A 195 9.67 3.89 12.24
CA TYR A 195 10.87 4.64 11.97
C TYR A 195 10.74 6.06 12.53
N LEU A 196 11.42 6.33 13.64
CA LEU A 196 11.44 7.65 14.27
C LEU A 196 12.49 8.52 13.58
N VAL A 197 12.11 9.75 13.24
CA VAL A 197 12.99 10.79 12.72
C VAL A 197 12.80 12.05 13.54
N ILE A 198 13.86 12.58 14.14
CA ILE A 198 13.83 13.87 14.83
C ILE A 198 14.56 14.89 13.94
N LEU A 199 13.85 15.96 13.60
CA LEU A 199 14.33 17.03 12.75
C LEU A 199 14.66 18.27 13.58
N SER A 200 15.64 19.05 13.14
CA SER A 200 16.12 20.24 13.87
C SER A 200 15.04 21.30 14.13
N GLY A 201 13.95 21.30 13.36
CA GLY A 201 12.84 22.24 13.50
C GLY A 201 11.66 21.94 12.57
N GLU A 202 10.60 22.75 12.67
CA GLU A 202 9.37 22.61 11.88
C GLU A 202 9.55 22.72 10.35
N ASN A 203 10.53 23.51 9.90
CA ASN A 203 10.81 23.73 8.47
C ASN A 203 12.07 22.97 7.98
N ALA A 204 12.50 21.97 8.73
CA ALA A 204 13.71 21.20 8.45
C ALA A 204 13.55 20.28 7.23
N ASP A 205 14.60 20.16 6.42
CA ASP A 205 14.67 19.19 5.32
C ASP A 205 14.95 17.78 5.90
N ALA A 206 14.01 16.84 5.73
CA ALA A 206 14.11 15.48 6.25
C ALA A 206 15.36 14.69 5.80
N ALA A 207 15.99 15.10 4.69
CA ALA A 207 17.21 14.50 4.18
C ALA A 207 18.49 15.11 4.77
N ARG A 208 18.45 16.35 5.28
CA ARG A 208 19.65 17.11 5.67
C ARG A 208 19.69 17.52 7.13
N ASP A 209 18.54 17.78 7.72
CA ASP A 209 18.40 18.42 9.02
C ASP A 209 17.96 17.44 10.12
N ARG A 210 18.25 16.15 9.89
CA ARG A 210 18.00 15.08 10.83
C ARG A 210 19.04 15.09 11.93
N VAL A 211 18.58 15.20 13.17
CA VAL A 211 19.44 15.13 14.36
C VAL A 211 19.49 13.74 14.97
N PHE A 212 18.44 12.95 14.77
CA PHE A 212 18.35 11.57 15.22
C PHE A 212 17.40 10.77 14.34
N SER A 213 17.66 9.48 14.18
CA SER A 213 16.68 8.52 13.71
C SER A 213 17.00 7.12 14.17
N ASP A 214 15.96 6.35 14.47
CA ASP A 214 16.10 4.94 14.82
C ASP A 214 14.78 4.18 14.55
N SER A 215 14.85 2.85 14.61
CA SER A 215 13.69 1.98 14.40
C SER A 215 13.21 1.40 15.73
N ILE A 216 11.89 1.38 15.93
CA ILE A 216 11.21 0.80 17.08
C ILE A 216 10.36 -0.36 16.58
N LEU A 217 10.57 -1.54 17.16
CA LEU A 217 9.65 -2.66 17.02
C LEU A 217 8.61 -2.59 18.15
N LEU A 218 7.33 -2.57 17.78
CA LEU A 218 6.20 -2.52 18.72
C LEU A 218 5.72 -3.91 19.13
#